data_AF-A0A4S4EHB6-F1
#
_entry.id   AF-A0A4S4EHB6-F1
#
_cell.length_a   1.000
_cell.length_b   1.000
_cell.length_c   1.000
_cell.angle_alpha   90.00
_cell.angle_beta   90.00
_cell.angle_gamma   90.00
#
_symmetry.space_group_name_H-M   'P 1'
#
loop_
_entity.id
_entity.type
_entity.pdbx_description
1 polymer ?
#
loop_
_entity_poly.entity_id
_entity_poly.type
_entity_poly.pdbx_seq_one_letter_code
_entity_poly.pdbx_strand_id
1 'polypeptide(L)'
;MGEEFRHQLNKVQQQFPNVIKEVRGKGLFNAVELNTKNLFPVSAYDICIKLKERGILAKPTHDTIVRLTPPLCMSLEELQEGSKALHDVLQIDLPEMQKSKPKTVPSTTSDVCDRCSRNSYDSS
;
A
#
# COMPACT_ATOMS: atom_id res chain seq x y z
N MET A 1 11.95 11.86 13.88
CA MET A 1 11.14 11.84 12.64
C MET A 1 10.72 10.44 12.22
N GLY A 2 11.65 9.55 11.85
CA GLY A 2 11.28 8.21 11.36
C GLY A 2 10.60 7.31 12.40
N GLU A 3 11.04 7.39 13.65
CA GLU A 3 10.41 6.70 14.78
C GLU A 3 9.02 7.24 15.10
N GLU A 4 8.86 8.57 15.07
CA GLU A 4 7.56 9.22 15.26
C GLU A 4 6.56 8.78 14.20
N PHE A 5 6.95 8.79 12.93
CA PHE A 5 6.06 8.30 11.86
C PHE A 5 5.68 6.84 12.06
N ARG A 6 6.63 5.99 12.43
CA ARG A 6 6.36 4.58 12.74
C ARG A 6 5.42 4.44 13.94
N HIS A 7 5.56 5.27 14.96
CA HIS A 7 4.66 5.30 16.10
C HIS A 7 3.23 5.66 15.68
N GLN A 8 3.05 6.64 14.79
CA GLN A 8 1.74 6.98 14.23
C GLN A 8 1.15 5.84 13.39
N LEU A 9 1.96 5.22 12.53
CA LEU A 9 1.53 4.04 11.75
C LEU A 9 1.14 2.86 12.66
N ASN A 10 1.86 2.64 13.76
CA ASN A 10 1.53 1.64 14.76
C ASN A 10 0.19 1.94 15.46
N LYS A 11 -0.15 3.22 15.71
CA LYS A 11 -1.47 3.59 16.24
C LYS A 11 -2.58 3.23 15.24
N VAL A 12 -2.37 3.50 13.96
CA VAL A 12 -3.32 3.10 12.90
C VAL A 12 -3.44 1.57 12.84
N GLN A 13 -2.33 0.83 12.96
CA GLN A 13 -2.36 -0.63 13.06
C GLN A 13 -3.21 -1.11 14.25
N GLN A 14 -3.06 -0.50 15.42
CA GLN A 14 -3.84 -0.87 16.62
C GLN A 14 -5.35 -0.64 16.45
N GLN A 15 -5.74 0.35 15.65
CA GLN A 15 -7.14 0.61 15.32
C GLN A 15 -7.68 -0.38 14.28
N PHE A 16 -6.83 -0.86 13.36
CA PHE A 16 -7.20 -1.79 12.30
C PHE A 16 -6.35 -3.08 12.31
N PRO A 17 -6.34 -3.85 13.42
CA PRO A 17 -5.46 -5.01 13.58
C PRO A 17 -5.82 -6.16 12.62
N ASN A 18 -7.06 -6.19 12.15
CA ASN A 18 -7.52 -7.18 11.18
C ASN A 18 -7.02 -6.86 9.75
N VAL A 19 -6.67 -5.61 9.46
CA VAL A 19 -6.29 -5.14 8.13
C VAL A 19 -4.79 -5.03 8.01
N ILE A 20 -4.13 -4.41 8.98
CA ILE A 20 -2.68 -4.25 9.03
C ILE A 20 -2.09 -5.39 9.85
N LYS A 21 -1.30 -6.23 9.20
CA LYS A 21 -0.59 -7.34 9.84
C LYS A 21 0.61 -6.84 10.65
N GLU A 22 1.44 -6.01 10.04
CA GLU A 22 2.68 -5.53 10.66
C GLU A 22 3.10 -4.18 10.07
N VAL A 23 3.71 -3.33 10.89
CA VAL A 23 4.42 -2.13 10.45
C VAL A 23 5.90 -2.29 10.73
N ARG A 24 6.73 -2.17 9.69
CA ARG A 24 8.19 -2.33 9.78
C ARG A 24 8.92 -1.20 9.06
N GLY A 25 10.12 -0.86 9.49
CA GLY A 25 10.89 0.20 8.86
C GLY A 25 12.20 0.53 9.57
N LYS A 26 13.06 1.28 8.88
CA LYS A 26 14.32 1.81 9.42
C LYS A 26 14.46 3.27 9.00
N GLY A 27 14.62 4.16 9.98
CA GLY A 27 14.59 5.60 9.74
C GLY A 27 13.26 6.03 9.12
N LEU A 28 13.32 6.77 8.02
CA LEU A 28 12.14 7.25 7.28
C LEU A 28 11.52 6.19 6.36
N PHE A 29 12.26 5.15 6.02
CA PHE A 29 11.75 4.07 5.18
C PHE A 29 10.84 3.17 6.02
N ASN A 30 9.53 3.30 5.83
CA ASN A 30 8.54 2.51 6.54
C ASN A 30 7.65 1.74 5.56
N ALA A 31 7.14 0.61 6.02
CA ALA A 31 6.32 -0.30 5.24
C ALA A 31 5.21 -0.84 6.12
N VAL A 32 4.01 -0.90 5.55
CA VAL A 32 2.81 -1.45 6.17
C VAL A 32 2.46 -2.73 5.43
N GLU A 33 2.50 -3.85 6.12
CA GLU A 33 2.09 -5.16 5.60
C GLU A 33 0.60 -5.37 5.88
N LEU A 34 -0.16 -5.66 4.83
CA LEU A 34 -1.61 -5.86 4.89
C LEU A 34 -1.96 -7.34 4.90
N ASN A 35 -3.05 -7.69 5.57
CA ASN A 35 -3.54 -9.05 5.64
C ASN A 35 -4.47 -9.35 4.46
N THR A 36 -3.96 -10.05 3.45
CA THR A 36 -4.68 -10.41 2.22
C THR A 36 -6.02 -11.13 2.47
N LYS A 37 -6.11 -11.94 3.53
CA LYS A 37 -7.33 -12.73 3.83
C LYS A 37 -8.51 -11.84 4.23
N ASN A 38 -8.23 -10.80 5.01
CA ASN A 38 -9.26 -9.88 5.53
C ASN A 38 -9.52 -8.71 4.57
N LEU A 39 -8.61 -8.48 3.63
CA LEU A 39 -8.71 -7.43 2.64
C LEU A 39 -9.43 -7.85 1.37
N PHE A 40 -9.48 -9.15 1.04
CA PHE A 40 -10.10 -9.63 -0.20
C PHE A 40 -11.52 -9.05 -0.38
N PRO A 41 -11.84 -8.42 -1.52
CA PRO A 41 -11.12 -8.36 -2.81
C PRO A 41 -10.15 -7.16 -3.02
N VAL A 42 -9.83 -6.41 -1.98
CA VAL A 42 -8.95 -5.23 -2.01
C VAL A 42 -7.47 -5.64 -2.00
N SER A 43 -6.68 -5.02 -2.87
CA SER A 43 -5.22 -5.19 -2.96
C SER A 43 -4.46 -3.99 -2.37
N ALA A 44 -3.17 -4.17 -2.05
CA ALA A 44 -2.31 -3.05 -1.65
C ALA A 44 -2.24 -1.94 -2.72
N TYR A 45 -2.40 -2.31 -4.00
CA TYR A 45 -2.46 -1.37 -5.10
C TYR A 45 -3.66 -0.44 -5.00
N ASP A 46 -4.85 -0.98 -4.74
CA ASP A 46 -6.08 -0.16 -4.66
C ASP A 46 -5.98 0.87 -3.52
N ILE A 47 -5.39 0.46 -2.39
CA ILE A 47 -5.10 1.37 -1.27
C ILE A 47 -4.11 2.47 -1.69
N CYS A 48 -3.07 2.13 -2.46
CA CYS A 48 -2.14 3.13 -2.98
C CYS A 48 -2.82 4.12 -3.93
N ILE A 49 -3.82 3.70 -4.72
CA ILE A 49 -4.61 4.60 -5.56
C ILE A 49 -5.44 5.56 -4.71
N LYS A 50 -6.09 5.07 -3.64
CA LYS A 50 -6.85 5.93 -2.72
C LYS A 50 -5.98 6.88 -1.90
N LEU A 51 -4.77 6.46 -1.56
CA LEU A 51 -3.76 7.34 -0.97
C LEU A 51 -3.33 8.43 -1.96
N LYS A 52 -3.14 8.08 -3.24
CA LYS A 52 -2.81 9.04 -4.30
C LYS A 52 -3.91 10.08 -4.50
N GLU A 53 -5.19 9.69 -4.47
CA GLU A 53 -6.33 10.62 -4.52
C GLU A 53 -6.30 11.64 -3.37
N ARG A 54 -5.71 11.27 -2.23
CA ARG A 54 -5.50 12.14 -1.06
C ARG A 54 -4.14 12.83 -1.03
N GLY A 55 -3.38 12.78 -2.14
CA GLY A 55 -2.08 13.45 -2.26
C GLY A 55 -0.89 12.70 -1.64
N ILE A 56 -1.07 11.47 -1.17
CA ILE A 56 0.00 10.66 -0.59
C ILE A 56 0.54 9.65 -1.60
N LEU A 57 1.83 9.77 -1.92
CA LEU A 57 2.50 8.81 -2.79
C LEU A 57 2.98 7.61 -1.99
N ALA A 58 2.43 6.45 -2.29
CA ALA A 58 2.85 5.17 -1.74
C ALA A 58 3.11 4.17 -2.86
N LYS A 59 4.09 3.27 -2.64
CA LYS A 59 4.41 2.21 -3.60
C LYS A 59 3.95 0.86 -3.06
N PRO A 60 3.12 0.10 -3.81
CA PRO A 60 2.80 -1.27 -3.46
C PRO A 60 3.99 -2.19 -3.82
N THR A 61 4.18 -3.24 -3.03
CA THR A 61 5.14 -4.32 -3.28
C THR A 61 4.55 -5.67 -2.89
N HIS A 62 4.81 -6.70 -3.72
CA HIS A 62 4.34 -8.07 -3.53
C HIS A 62 2.84 -8.16 -3.17
N ASP A 63 2.02 -7.28 -3.77
CA ASP A 63 0.55 -7.12 -3.64
C ASP A 63 -0.02 -6.92 -2.22
N THR A 64 0.84 -6.90 -1.21
CA THR A 64 0.48 -6.96 0.22
C THR A 64 1.15 -5.88 1.04
N ILE A 65 2.24 -5.29 0.56
CA ILE A 65 3.03 -4.32 1.32
C ILE A 65 2.93 -2.94 0.69
N VAL A 66 2.55 -1.94 1.49
CA VAL A 66 2.55 -0.53 1.10
C VAL A 66 3.81 0.13 1.67
N ARG A 67 4.67 0.67 0.80
CA ARG A 67 5.91 1.36 1.20
C ARG A 67 5.69 2.87 1.22
N LEU A 68 6.10 3.48 2.32
CA LEU A 68 6.04 4.91 2.59
C LEU A 68 7.47 5.40 2.82
N THR A 69 7.96 6.22 1.88
CA THR A 69 9.32 6.75 1.88
C THR A 69 9.28 8.26 1.76
N PRO A 70 8.93 8.96 2.84
CA PRO A 70 8.86 10.40 2.82
C PRO A 70 10.28 11.03 2.76
N PRO A 71 10.39 12.27 2.25
CA PRO A 71 11.67 12.95 2.07
C PRO A 71 12.34 13.31 3.41
N LEU A 72 13.66 13.54 3.40
CA LEU A 72 14.43 13.84 4.61
C LEU A 72 14.05 15.18 5.27
N CYS A 73 13.52 16.12 4.49
CA CYS A 73 13.23 17.50 4.91
C CYS A 73 11.77 17.73 5.35
N MET A 74 10.98 16.67 5.54
CA MET A 74 9.57 16.81 5.90
C MET A 74 9.35 17.34 7.32
N SER A 75 8.23 18.04 7.52
CA SER A 75 7.78 18.49 8.83
C SER A 75 7.02 17.38 9.59
N LEU A 76 6.81 17.59 10.89
CA LEU A 76 6.01 16.67 11.71
C LEU A 76 4.52 16.73 11.36
N GLU A 77 4.05 17.86 10.86
CA GLU A 77 2.67 18.07 10.41
C GLU A 77 2.39 17.27 9.13
N GLU A 78 3.30 17.31 8.15
CA GLU A 78 3.20 16.51 6.91
C GLU A 78 3.20 15.00 7.20
N LEU A 79 3.98 14.57 8.20
CA LEU A 79 3.96 13.19 8.68
C LEU A 79 2.60 12.79 9.25
N GLN A 80 2.00 13.68 10.03
CA GLN A 80 0.67 13.47 10.60
C GLN A 80 -0.39 13.41 9.50
N GLU A 81 -0.32 14.29 8.50
CA GLU A 81 -1.19 14.26 7.32
C GLU A 81 -1.08 12.92 6.59
N GLY A 82 0.13 12.41 6.37
CA GLY A 82 0.34 11.10 5.76
C GLY A 82 -0.29 9.96 6.57
N SER A 83 -0.11 9.95 7.89
CA SER A 83 -0.74 8.94 8.75
C SER A 83 -2.27 9.06 8.82
N LYS A 84 -2.78 10.30 8.78
CA LYS A 84 -4.22 10.58 8.79
C LYS A 84 -4.87 10.15 7.49
N ALA A 85 -4.26 10.47 6.35
CA ALA A 85 -4.73 10.00 5.05
C ALA A 85 -4.80 8.47 4.98
N LEU A 86 -3.81 7.76 5.54
CA LEU A 86 -3.86 6.30 5.64
C LEU A 86 -5.03 5.82 6.52
N HIS A 87 -5.23 6.46 7.67
CA HIS A 87 -6.36 6.16 8.54
C HIS A 87 -7.71 6.35 7.81
N ASP A 88 -7.88 7.49 7.13
CA ASP A 88 -9.11 7.84 6.41
C ASP A 88 -9.41 6.86 5.27
N VAL A 89 -8.39 6.41 4.53
CA VAL A 89 -8.56 5.38 3.48
C VAL A 89 -9.07 4.07 4.09
N LEU A 90 -8.49 3.65 5.22
CA LEU A 90 -8.88 2.41 5.89
C LEU A 90 -10.27 2.49 6.53
N GLN A 91 -10.66 3.67 7.00
CA GLN A 91 -11.97 3.87 7.63
C GLN A 91 -13.10 4.04 6.62
N ILE A 92 -12.89 4.87 5.59
CA ILE A 92 -13.94 5.32 4.66
C ILE A 92 -13.99 4.44 3.41
N ASP A 93 -12.85 4.24 2.74
CA ASP A 93 -12.84 3.61 1.42
C ASP A 93 -12.87 2.08 1.50
N LEU A 94 -12.23 1.50 2.53
CA LEU A 94 -12.17 0.06 2.69
C LEU A 94 -13.55 -0.65 2.63
N PRO A 95 -14.60 -0.18 3.34
CA PRO A 95 -15.93 -0.78 3.24
C PRO A 95 -16.62 -0.59 1.88
N GLU A 96 -16.30 0.47 1.13
CA GLU A 96 -16.84 0.70 -0.22
C GLU A 96 -16.16 -0.19 -1.26
N MET A 97 -14.86 -0.36 -1.13
CA MET A 97 -14.04 -1.18 -2.03
C MET A 97 -14.33 -2.68 -1.86
N GLN A 98 -14.68 -3.12 -0.65
CA GLN A 98 -15.12 -4.49 -0.41
C GLN A 98 -16.49 -4.79 -1.04
N LYS A 99 -17.37 -3.79 -1.18
CA LYS A 99 -18.71 -3.95 -1.76
C LYS A 99 -18.73 -3.94 -3.29
N SER A 100 -17.75 -3.28 -3.92
CA SER A 100 -17.81 -2.92 -5.35
C SER A 100 -17.04 -3.84 -6.30
N LYS A 101 -16.24 -4.80 -5.82
CA LYS A 101 -15.46 -5.70 -6.70
C LYS A 101 -16.13 -7.07 -6.89
N PRO A 102 -16.75 -7.28 -8.06
CA PRO A 102 -16.60 -8.53 -8.79
C PRO A 102 -15.93 -8.24 -10.14
N LYS A 103 -14.63 -8.55 -10.23
CA LYS A 103 -13.95 -9.19 -11.38
C LYS A 103 -12.44 -9.08 -11.25
N THR A 104 -11.85 -10.26 -11.16
CA THR A 104 -10.48 -10.62 -11.51
C THR A 104 -10.05 -9.90 -12.78
N VAL A 105 -8.86 -9.32 -12.78
CA VAL A 105 -8.09 -9.12 -14.01
C VAL A 105 -6.74 -9.80 -13.80
N PRO A 106 -6.54 -11.03 -14.29
CA PRO A 106 -5.20 -11.47 -14.63
C PRO A 106 -4.86 -10.77 -15.94
N SER A 107 -3.93 -9.82 -15.93
CA SER A 107 -3.32 -9.34 -17.16
C SER A 107 -2.35 -10.41 -17.67
N THR A 108 -2.87 -11.53 -18.19
CA THR A 108 -2.14 -12.35 -19.16
C THR A 108 -2.29 -11.67 -20.52
N THR A 109 -1.45 -10.68 -20.79
CA THR A 109 -1.05 -10.39 -22.16
C THR A 109 0.25 -11.14 -22.37
N SER A 110 0.28 -12.02 -23.37
CA SER A 110 1.47 -12.74 -23.81
C SER A 110 2.68 -11.80 -23.85
N ASP A 111 3.64 -11.99 -22.94
CA ASP A 111 4.89 -11.25 -22.87
C ASP A 111 5.85 -11.69 -23.98
N VAL A 112 5.44 -11.45 -25.23
CA VAL A 112 6.37 -11.44 -26.34
C VAL A 112 6.72 -9.98 -26.57
N CYS A 113 7.95 -9.61 -26.21
CA CYS A 113 8.44 -8.27 -26.48
C CYS A 113 8.54 -8.06 -28.00
N ASP A 114 7.69 -7.22 -28.59
CA ASP A 114 7.71 -6.90 -30.03
C ASP A 114 9.05 -6.37 -30.54
N ARG A 115 9.92 -5.90 -29.63
CA ARG A 115 11.22 -5.33 -29.99
C ARG A 115 12.36 -6.35 -29.99
N CYS A 116 12.25 -7.46 -29.26
CA CYS A 116 13.34 -8.43 -29.14
C CYS A 116 12.91 -9.90 -29.21
N SER A 117 11.60 -10.17 -29.39
CA SER A 117 10.96 -11.48 -29.51
C SER A 117 11.35 -12.50 -28.41
N ARG A 118 11.90 -12.05 -27.28
CA ARG A 118 12.24 -12.90 -26.15
C ARG A 118 11.04 -13.03 -25.23
N ASN A 119 10.72 -14.27 -24.91
CA ASN A 119 9.80 -14.61 -23.83
C ASN A 119 10.54 -14.40 -22.50
N SER A 120 9.97 -13.61 -21.60
CA SER A 120 10.62 -13.22 -20.33
C SER A 120 10.71 -14.34 -19.29
N TYR A 121 10.12 -15.51 -19.56
CA TYR A 121 10.20 -16.70 -18.70
C TYR A 121 10.63 -17.92 -19.50
N ASP A 122 11.88 -17.94 -19.96
CA ASP A 122 12.59 -19.19 -20.24
C ASP A 122 13.21 -19.65 -18.91
N SER A 123 12.46 -20.44 -18.16
CA SER A 123 12.96 -21.09 -16.94
C SER A 123 13.57 -22.43 -17.35
N SER A 124 14.91 -22.54 -17.25
CA SER A 124 15.60 -23.83 -17.12
C SER A 124 15.41 -24.41 -15.72
#